data_AF-A0A3N4DC70-F1
#
_entry.id   AF-A0A3N4DC70-F1
#
_cell.length_a   1.000
_cell.length_b   1.000
_cell.length_c   1.000
_cell.angle_alpha   90.00
_cell.angle_beta   90.00
_cell.angle_gamma   90.00
#
_symmetry.space_group_name_H-M   'P 1'
#
loop_
_entity.id
_entity.type
_entity.pdbx_description
1 polymer ?
#
loop_
_entity_poly.entity_id
_entity_poly.type
_entity_poly.pdbx_seq_one_letter_code
_entity_poly.pdbx_strand_id
1 'polypeptide(L)'
;MTIERPGFSRRKLLSTAAVGVPAMGALSAVNLFGAPAAKANPYVPIDGLWGSGTTAGLQEVLGTPVDGVVSGQNEEWAGPNTALTSGWEWVPASDATGSTVISAMQSRIGVAADGLIGPETIRALAHYLKWSDDSGVLVEPSQVVGSLQGRVQDGWF
;
A
#
# COMPACT_ATOMS: atom_id res chain seq x y z
N MET A 1 -7.42 16.84 69.12
CA MET A 1 -6.46 16.58 68.02
C MET A 1 -7.24 16.07 66.82
N THR A 2 -6.78 16.44 65.61
CA THR A 2 -7.26 16.03 64.27
C THR A 2 -8.48 16.87 63.78
N ILE A 3 -8.36 17.96 63.00
CA ILE A 3 -7.81 18.21 61.63
C ILE A 3 -8.61 17.41 60.58
N GLU A 4 -9.44 18.02 59.72
CA GLU A 4 -9.08 18.51 58.37
C GLU A 4 -10.18 19.39 57.74
N ARG A 5 -9.77 20.21 56.75
CA ARG A 5 -10.46 21.33 56.07
C ARG A 5 -11.18 20.90 54.76
N PRO A 6 -12.04 21.76 54.16
CA PRO A 6 -13.01 21.39 53.12
C PRO A 6 -12.47 21.51 51.69
N GLY A 7 -12.97 20.66 50.78
CA GLY A 7 -12.69 20.73 49.34
C GLY A 7 -13.93 20.44 48.49
N PHE A 8 -14.56 21.50 47.97
CA PHE A 8 -15.58 21.43 46.92
C PHE A 8 -14.96 20.97 45.59
N SER A 9 -15.47 19.90 44.98
CA SER A 9 -15.12 19.54 43.59
C SER A 9 -16.26 19.91 42.65
N ARG A 10 -15.95 20.78 41.69
CA ARG A 10 -16.87 21.31 40.68
C ARG A 10 -16.82 20.44 39.43
N ARG A 11 -18.01 19.99 39.02
CA ARG A 11 -18.51 19.78 37.63
C ARG A 11 -17.46 19.46 36.55
N LYS A 12 -17.58 18.26 35.97
CA LYS A 12 -17.47 18.11 34.52
C LYS A 12 -18.52 17.10 34.04
N LEU A 13 -19.57 17.65 33.44
CA LEU A 13 -20.45 16.98 32.50
C LEU A 13 -19.59 16.36 31.40
N LEU A 14 -19.96 15.16 30.94
CA LEU A 14 -19.97 14.78 29.52
C LEU A 14 -20.80 13.49 29.39
N SER A 15 -22.00 13.64 28.83
CA SER A 15 -22.71 12.58 28.11
C SER A 15 -21.82 12.01 27.01
N THR A 16 -22.05 10.75 26.62
CA THR A 16 -22.46 10.38 25.25
C THR A 16 -22.09 8.93 24.89
N ALA A 17 -23.17 8.19 24.61
CA ALA A 17 -23.39 7.17 23.58
C ALA A 17 -22.53 5.90 23.50
N ALA A 18 -23.25 4.78 23.71
CA ALA A 18 -23.41 3.67 22.77
C ALA A 18 -22.14 3.03 22.19
N VAL A 19 -21.65 2.00 22.88
CA VAL A 19 -20.75 0.99 22.31
C VAL A 19 -21.58 0.06 21.43
N GLY A 20 -21.56 0.31 20.12
CA GLY A 20 -21.95 -0.66 19.11
C GLY A 20 -20.83 -1.69 18.95
N VAL A 21 -21.15 -2.95 19.23
CA VAL A 21 -20.25 -4.11 19.07
C VAL A 21 -20.39 -4.63 17.63
N PRO A 22 -19.31 -4.80 16.86
CA PRO A 22 -19.29 -5.80 15.82
C PRO A 22 -18.91 -7.15 16.45
N ALA A 23 -19.82 -8.10 16.32
CA ALA A 23 -19.62 -9.49 16.70
C ALA A 23 -18.78 -10.24 15.66
N MET A 24 -17.98 -11.18 16.20
CA MET A 24 -17.36 -12.35 15.56
C MET A 24 -16.08 -12.19 14.75
N GLY A 25 -15.03 -12.77 15.33
CA GLY A 25 -13.77 -13.16 14.68
C GLY A 25 -12.76 -13.59 15.74
N ALA A 26 -12.99 -14.74 16.39
CA ALA A 26 -12.06 -15.30 17.36
C ALA A 26 -10.78 -15.77 16.67
N LEU A 27 -9.72 -14.96 16.74
CA LEU A 27 -8.35 -15.39 16.53
C LEU A 27 -7.52 -14.99 17.75
N SER A 28 -7.25 -15.98 18.58
CA SER A 28 -6.07 -16.18 19.42
C SER A 28 -5.18 -14.95 19.68
N ALA A 29 -5.17 -14.51 20.94
CA ALA A 29 -4.22 -13.56 21.48
C ALA A 29 -2.77 -14.07 21.38
N VAL A 30 -1.99 -13.47 20.49
CA VAL A 30 -0.53 -13.54 20.51
C VAL A 30 0.00 -12.11 20.26
N ASN A 31 0.47 -11.47 21.33
CA ASN A 31 1.28 -10.23 21.35
C ASN A 31 1.07 -9.19 20.22
N LEU A 32 0.10 -8.29 20.40
CA LEU A 32 -0.02 -7.03 19.62
C LEU A 32 0.64 -5.82 20.32
N PHE A 33 1.58 -6.05 21.25
CA PHE A 33 2.38 -4.96 21.82
C PHE A 33 3.58 -4.71 20.89
N GLY A 34 3.35 -3.99 19.78
CA GLY A 34 4.44 -3.48 18.95
C GLY A 34 4.27 -3.59 17.43
N ALA A 35 3.18 -4.16 16.90
CA ALA A 35 2.88 -3.97 15.49
C ALA A 35 2.53 -2.47 15.30
N PRO A 36 3.20 -1.74 14.39
CA PRO A 36 2.72 -0.42 14.04
C PRO A 36 1.26 -0.57 13.60
N ALA A 37 0.35 0.23 14.17
CA ALA A 37 -0.98 0.37 13.60
C ALA A 37 -0.78 0.68 12.10
N ALA A 38 -1.37 -0.12 11.22
CA ALA A 38 -1.33 0.13 9.78
C ALA A 38 -1.71 1.60 9.58
N LYS A 39 -0.72 2.43 9.24
CA LYS A 39 -0.99 3.82 8.93
C LYS A 39 -1.67 3.77 7.58
N ALA A 40 -2.98 3.98 7.59
CA ALA A 40 -3.67 4.23 6.34
C ALA A 40 -2.98 5.44 5.70
N ASN A 41 -2.37 5.26 4.52
CA ASN A 41 -1.75 6.35 3.79
C ASN A 41 -2.88 7.08 3.06
N PRO A 42 -3.37 8.22 3.59
CA PRO A 42 -4.59 8.85 3.09
C PRO A 42 -4.37 9.54 1.73
N TYR A 43 -3.18 9.43 1.15
CA TYR A 43 -2.77 10.16 -0.04
C TYR A 43 -2.74 9.32 -1.33
N VAL A 44 -3.07 8.02 -1.25
CA VAL A 44 -3.17 7.17 -2.46
C VAL A 44 -4.62 7.19 -2.97
N PRO A 45 -4.94 7.90 -4.06
CA PRO A 45 -6.26 7.81 -4.66
C PRO A 45 -6.51 6.41 -5.20
N ILE A 46 -7.73 5.88 -5.06
CA ILE A 46 -8.14 4.64 -5.74
C ILE A 46 -8.74 5.03 -7.09
N ASP A 47 -7.88 5.42 -8.02
CA ASP A 47 -8.25 5.92 -9.36
C ASP A 47 -7.85 4.97 -10.49
N GLY A 48 -7.15 3.87 -10.18
CA GLY A 48 -6.65 2.92 -11.18
C GLY A 48 -5.46 3.46 -11.98
N LEU A 49 -4.83 4.55 -11.53
CA LEU A 49 -3.64 5.15 -12.11
C LEU A 49 -2.45 5.00 -11.15
N TRP A 50 -1.41 4.32 -11.59
CA TRP A 50 -0.21 4.13 -10.80
C TRP A 50 0.72 5.32 -10.99
N GLY A 51 0.51 6.33 -10.14
CA GLY A 51 1.36 7.51 -10.02
C GLY A 51 2.38 7.44 -8.86
N SER A 52 3.09 8.54 -8.63
CA SER A 52 4.09 8.65 -7.56
C SER A 52 3.53 8.44 -6.16
N GLY A 53 2.27 8.83 -5.92
CA GLY A 53 1.57 8.56 -4.66
C GLY A 53 1.39 7.07 -4.40
N THR A 54 0.92 6.31 -5.41
CA THR A 54 0.81 4.85 -5.34
C THR A 54 2.17 4.20 -5.07
N THR A 55 3.23 4.67 -5.76
CA THR A 55 4.60 4.20 -5.53
C THR A 55 5.08 4.47 -4.12
N ALA A 56 4.91 5.69 -3.60
CA ALA A 56 5.34 6.04 -2.24
C ALA A 56 4.62 5.20 -1.18
N GLY A 57 3.31 4.98 -1.34
CA GLY A 57 2.57 4.11 -0.45
C GLY A 57 3.04 2.65 -0.51
N LEU A 58 3.29 2.12 -1.70
CA LEU A 58 3.83 0.78 -1.86
C LEU A 58 5.22 0.63 -1.22
N GLN A 59 6.08 1.65 -1.35
CA GLN A 59 7.40 1.69 -0.72
C GLN A 59 7.31 1.67 0.80
N GLU A 60 6.38 2.45 1.38
CA GLU A 60 6.12 2.47 2.82
C GLU A 60 5.69 1.10 3.33
N VAL A 61 4.77 0.44 2.63
CA VAL A 61 4.24 -0.88 3.00
C VAL A 61 5.29 -1.98 2.85
N LEU A 62 6.12 -1.92 1.82
CA LEU A 62 7.18 -2.91 1.57
C LEU A 62 8.47 -2.63 2.34
N GLY A 63 8.57 -1.48 3.02
CA GLY A 63 9.75 -1.09 3.79
C GLY A 63 10.97 -0.74 2.92
N THR A 64 10.74 -0.23 1.71
CA THR A 64 11.80 0.28 0.81
C THR A 64 11.95 1.79 0.96
N PRO A 65 13.01 2.42 0.43
CA PRO A 65 13.13 3.88 0.42
C PRO A 65 11.88 4.53 -0.18
N VAL A 66 11.32 5.53 0.51
CA VAL A 66 10.09 6.22 0.11
C VAL A 66 10.46 7.50 -0.65
N ASP A 67 10.64 7.38 -1.96
CA ASP A 67 10.96 8.49 -2.87
C ASP A 67 9.84 8.73 -3.91
N GLY A 68 8.84 7.85 -3.97
CA GLY A 68 7.74 7.92 -4.93
C GLY A 68 8.13 7.58 -6.37
N VAL A 69 9.29 6.95 -6.58
CA VAL A 69 9.83 6.62 -7.91
C VAL A 69 10.06 5.11 -8.07
N VAL A 70 9.57 4.58 -9.18
CA VAL A 70 9.97 3.27 -9.70
C VAL A 70 11.12 3.49 -10.68
N SER A 71 12.33 3.19 -10.23
CA SER A 71 13.58 3.46 -10.94
C SER A 71 13.90 2.47 -12.07
N GLY A 72 14.64 2.93 -13.07
CA GLY A 72 15.36 2.06 -14.03
C GLY A 72 14.50 1.03 -14.79
N GLN A 73 13.33 1.44 -15.29
CA GLN A 73 12.40 0.56 -16.01
C GLN A 73 12.57 0.66 -17.53
N ASN A 74 12.30 -0.43 -18.25
CA ASN A 74 12.38 -0.43 -19.71
C ASN A 74 11.32 0.48 -20.34
N GLU A 75 11.75 1.52 -21.04
CA GLU A 75 10.89 2.51 -21.70
C GLU A 75 9.91 1.90 -22.73
N GLU A 76 10.24 0.74 -23.32
CA GLU A 76 9.34 0.04 -24.26
C GLU A 76 8.03 -0.39 -23.59
N TRP A 77 8.01 -0.53 -22.26
CA TRP A 77 6.81 -0.88 -21.51
C TRP A 77 5.95 0.33 -21.14
N ALA A 78 6.46 1.56 -21.25
CA ALA A 78 5.68 2.75 -20.91
C ALA A 78 4.44 2.91 -21.81
N GLY A 79 4.60 2.70 -23.13
CA GLY A 79 3.53 2.90 -24.11
C GLY A 79 2.32 1.98 -23.93
N PRO A 80 2.52 0.65 -23.83
CA PRO A 80 1.42 -0.30 -23.60
C PRO A 80 0.75 -0.18 -22.22
N ASN A 81 1.44 0.38 -21.24
CA ASN A 81 0.98 0.45 -19.85
C ASN A 81 0.46 1.86 -19.49
N THR A 82 -0.65 2.29 -20.10
CA THR A 82 -1.17 3.65 -19.92
C THR A 82 -1.59 4.00 -18.49
N ALA A 83 -1.84 3.00 -17.63
CA ALA A 83 -2.09 3.24 -16.21
C ALA A 83 -0.82 3.60 -15.41
N LEU A 84 0.38 3.41 -15.95
CA LEU A 84 1.64 3.79 -15.32
C LEU A 84 1.95 5.25 -15.67
N THR A 85 1.67 6.16 -14.75
CA THR A 85 1.63 7.60 -15.03
C THR A 85 2.87 8.31 -14.50
N SER A 86 2.77 8.95 -13.34
CA SER A 86 3.89 9.65 -12.69
C SER A 86 4.68 8.72 -11.76
N GLY A 87 5.89 9.12 -11.37
CA GLY A 87 6.71 8.31 -10.45
C GLY A 87 7.34 7.08 -11.11
N TRP A 88 7.57 7.14 -12.42
CA TRP A 88 8.29 6.13 -13.19
C TRP A 88 9.51 6.74 -13.86
N GLU A 89 10.65 6.08 -13.71
CA GLU A 89 11.87 6.40 -14.45
C GLU A 89 12.02 5.36 -15.57
N TRP A 90 11.80 5.82 -16.79
CA TRP A 90 11.94 5.02 -18.00
C TRP A 90 13.33 5.23 -18.62
N VAL A 91 14.01 4.14 -18.93
CA VAL A 91 15.35 4.11 -19.52
C VAL A 91 15.39 3.12 -20.68
N PRO A 92 16.36 3.23 -21.59
CA PRO A 92 16.57 2.23 -22.64
C PRO A 92 16.69 0.82 -22.07
N ALA A 93 16.22 -0.19 -22.80
CA ALA A 93 16.23 -1.58 -22.35
C ALA A 93 17.63 -2.09 -21.93
N SER A 94 18.71 -1.56 -22.53
CA SER A 94 20.09 -1.90 -22.16
C SER A 94 20.51 -1.38 -20.78
N ASP A 95 19.84 -0.35 -20.29
CA ASP A 95 20.18 0.39 -19.07
C ASP A 95 19.17 0.09 -17.94
N ALA A 96 18.11 -0.67 -18.25
CA ALA A 96 17.09 -1.08 -17.31
C ALA A 96 17.66 -2.08 -16.28
N THR A 97 17.91 -1.59 -15.07
CA THR A 97 18.48 -2.35 -13.95
C THR A 97 17.43 -2.73 -12.91
N GLY A 98 16.22 -2.17 -13.00
CA GLY A 98 15.13 -2.44 -12.09
C GLY A 98 15.09 -1.55 -10.85
N SER A 99 14.00 -1.69 -10.10
CA SER A 99 13.73 -0.91 -8.89
C SER A 99 13.62 -1.79 -7.65
N THR A 100 14.13 -1.28 -6.54
CA THR A 100 14.02 -1.92 -5.22
C THR A 100 12.56 -2.18 -4.83
N VAL A 101 11.64 -1.25 -5.11
CA VAL A 101 10.21 -1.44 -4.77
C VAL A 101 9.58 -2.55 -5.59
N ILE A 102 9.94 -2.67 -6.87
CA ILE A 102 9.45 -3.74 -7.74
C ILE A 102 10.05 -5.08 -7.35
N SER A 103 11.34 -5.13 -7.03
CA SER A 103 12.01 -6.34 -6.55
C SER A 103 11.38 -6.84 -5.23
N ALA A 104 11.07 -5.93 -4.31
CA ALA A 104 10.34 -6.24 -3.08
C ALA A 104 8.91 -6.74 -3.36
N MET A 105 8.20 -6.09 -4.29
CA MET A 105 6.86 -6.50 -4.72
C MET A 105 6.87 -7.91 -5.33
N GLN A 106 7.82 -8.20 -6.23
CA GLN A 106 8.00 -9.50 -6.87
C GLN A 106 8.31 -10.60 -5.84
N SER A 107 9.20 -10.31 -4.89
CA SER A 107 9.50 -11.21 -3.78
C SER A 107 8.25 -11.53 -2.95
N ARG A 108 7.36 -10.55 -2.76
CA ARG A 108 6.13 -10.71 -2.00
C ARG A 108 5.07 -11.54 -2.73
N ILE A 109 4.93 -11.35 -4.04
CA ILE A 109 3.97 -12.11 -4.86
C ILE A 109 4.50 -13.50 -5.28
N GLY A 110 5.77 -13.79 -5.01
CA GLY A 110 6.38 -15.11 -5.19
C GLY A 110 6.94 -15.37 -6.59
N VAL A 111 7.40 -14.33 -7.29
CA VAL A 111 8.06 -14.44 -8.60
C VAL A 111 9.54 -14.04 -8.52
N ALA A 112 10.29 -14.27 -9.60
CA ALA A 112 11.69 -13.83 -9.68
C ALA A 112 11.76 -12.30 -9.52
N ALA A 113 12.67 -11.85 -8.64
CA ALA A 113 12.75 -10.46 -8.20
C ALA A 113 13.79 -9.65 -8.99
N ASP A 114 13.58 -9.51 -10.30
CA ASP A 114 14.48 -8.78 -11.21
C ASP A 114 14.34 -7.24 -11.14
N GLY A 115 13.36 -6.74 -10.39
CA GLY A 115 13.11 -5.31 -10.22
C GLY A 115 12.40 -4.65 -11.39
N LEU A 116 11.95 -5.40 -12.39
CA LEU A 116 11.38 -4.88 -13.63
C LEU A 116 9.86 -5.13 -13.72
N ILE A 117 9.10 -4.12 -14.15
CA ILE A 117 7.65 -4.19 -14.35
C ILE A 117 7.28 -4.86 -15.69
N GLY A 118 7.90 -6.00 -15.98
CA GLY A 118 7.64 -6.73 -17.21
C GLY A 118 6.24 -7.37 -17.25
N PRO A 119 5.82 -7.89 -18.42
CA PRO A 119 4.52 -8.54 -18.58
C PRO A 119 4.26 -9.68 -17.58
N GLU A 120 5.28 -10.48 -17.26
CA GLU A 120 5.18 -11.56 -16.27
C GLU A 120 4.92 -11.01 -14.86
N THR A 121 5.60 -9.93 -14.47
CA THR A 121 5.37 -9.25 -13.18
C THR A 121 3.94 -8.71 -13.10
N ILE A 122 3.42 -8.13 -14.19
CA ILE A 122 2.07 -7.58 -14.24
C ILE A 122 1.01 -8.69 -14.12
N ARG A 123 1.18 -9.81 -14.84
CA ARG A 123 0.30 -11.00 -14.71
C ARG A 123 0.31 -11.54 -13.28
N ALA A 124 1.50 -11.68 -12.70
CA ALA A 124 1.65 -12.15 -11.33
C ALA A 124 0.98 -11.20 -10.31
N LEU A 125 1.11 -9.89 -10.51
CA LEU A 125 0.44 -8.87 -9.70
C LEU A 125 -1.08 -9.00 -9.80
N ALA A 126 -1.63 -9.14 -11.01
CA ALA A 126 -3.07 -9.33 -11.23
C ALA A 126 -3.58 -10.57 -10.49
N HIS A 127 -2.90 -11.71 -10.64
CA HIS A 127 -3.25 -12.97 -9.96
C HIS A 127 -3.12 -12.88 -8.44
N TYR A 128 -2.09 -12.20 -7.94
CA TYR A 128 -1.91 -11.95 -6.51
C TYR A 128 -3.06 -11.10 -5.94
N LEU A 129 -3.56 -10.15 -6.74
CA LEU A 129 -4.71 -9.30 -6.44
C LEU A 129 -6.07 -9.98 -6.74
N LYS A 130 -6.09 -11.26 -7.14
CA LYS A 130 -7.29 -12.06 -7.46
C LYS A 130 -8.07 -11.59 -8.70
N TRP A 131 -7.38 -10.95 -9.63
CA TRP A 131 -7.88 -10.71 -10.98
C TRP A 131 -7.45 -11.83 -11.91
N SER A 132 -8.25 -12.12 -12.94
CA SER A 132 -7.91 -13.08 -14.01
C SER A 132 -7.31 -12.39 -15.24
N ASP A 133 -6.65 -11.25 -15.05
CA ASP A 133 -6.06 -10.47 -16.13
C ASP A 133 -4.66 -11.01 -16.48
N ASP A 134 -4.56 -11.61 -17.66
CA ASP A 134 -3.34 -12.19 -18.22
C ASP A 134 -2.70 -11.32 -19.33
N SER A 135 -3.22 -10.10 -19.54
CA SER A 135 -2.75 -9.22 -20.63
C SER A 135 -1.27 -8.87 -20.52
N GLY A 136 -0.73 -8.82 -19.29
CA GLY A 136 0.62 -8.39 -19.02
C GLY A 136 0.83 -6.89 -19.25
N VAL A 137 -0.26 -6.12 -19.31
CA VAL A 137 -0.25 -4.66 -19.42
C VAL A 137 -1.27 -4.05 -18.47
N LEU A 138 -1.00 -2.83 -17.98
CA LEU A 138 -1.90 -2.06 -17.12
C LEU A 138 -2.45 -0.89 -17.93
N VAL A 139 -3.69 -1.02 -18.41
CA VAL A 139 -4.36 0.00 -19.23
C VAL A 139 -5.32 0.81 -18.37
N GLU A 140 -5.31 2.13 -18.52
CA GLU A 140 -6.14 3.05 -17.76
C GLU A 140 -7.65 2.96 -18.12
N PRO A 141 -8.57 3.08 -17.13
CA PRO A 141 -8.33 2.89 -15.70
C PRO A 141 -8.16 1.39 -15.37
N SER A 142 -7.09 1.06 -14.64
CA SER A 142 -6.78 -0.35 -14.33
C SER A 142 -7.42 -0.79 -13.01
N GLN A 143 -8.23 -1.84 -13.07
CA GLN A 143 -8.82 -2.49 -11.88
C GLN A 143 -7.75 -3.15 -10.99
N VAL A 144 -6.69 -3.66 -11.61
CA VAL A 144 -5.52 -4.22 -10.92
C VAL A 144 -4.84 -3.11 -10.10
N VAL A 145 -4.60 -1.94 -10.70
CA VAL A 145 -4.03 -0.80 -9.99
C VAL A 145 -4.96 -0.29 -8.89
N GLY A 146 -6.26 -0.20 -9.13
CA GLY A 146 -7.22 0.18 -8.08
C GLY A 146 -7.18 -0.76 -6.87
N SER A 147 -7.01 -2.07 -7.12
CA SER A 147 -6.88 -3.06 -6.05
C SER A 147 -5.55 -2.96 -5.30
N LEU A 148 -4.45 -2.68 -6.02
CA LEU A 148 -3.15 -2.35 -5.41
C LEU A 148 -3.28 -1.13 -4.49
N GLN A 149 -3.89 -0.05 -4.98
CA GLN A 149 -4.10 1.19 -4.23
C GLN A 149 -4.91 0.94 -2.95
N GLY A 150 -5.99 0.15 -3.02
CA GLY A 150 -6.77 -0.22 -1.85
C GLY A 150 -5.94 -0.95 -0.78
N ARG A 151 -5.13 -1.94 -1.18
CA ARG A 151 -4.25 -2.66 -0.24
C ARG A 151 -3.20 -1.74 0.40
N VAL A 152 -2.55 -0.91 -0.40
CA VAL A 152 -1.58 0.07 0.06
C VAL A 152 -2.21 1.07 1.03
N GLN A 153 -3.44 1.54 0.74
CA GLN A 153 -4.18 2.42 1.63
C GLN A 153 -4.55 1.73 2.95
N ASP A 154 -4.80 0.42 2.95
CA ASP A 154 -4.99 -0.38 4.17
C ASP A 154 -3.66 -0.70 4.91
N GLY A 155 -2.53 -0.24 4.37
CA GLY A 155 -1.21 -0.40 4.96
C GLY A 155 -0.62 -1.80 4.83
N TRP A 156 -1.06 -2.59 3.84
CA TRP A 156 -0.53 -3.92 3.60
C TRP A 156 -0.38 -4.25 2.12
N PHE A 157 0.54 -5.18 1.83
CA PHE A 157 0.73 -5.75 0.50
C PHE A 157 1.14 -7.22 0.61
#